data_AF-A0A6D0IJ40-F1
#
_entry.id   AF-A0A6D0IJ40-F1
#
_cell.length_a   1.000
_cell.length_b   1.000
_cell.length_c   1.000
_cell.angle_alpha   90.00
_cell.angle_beta   90.00
_cell.angle_gamma   90.00
#
_symmetry.space_group_name_H-M   'P 1'
#
loop_
_entity.id
_entity.type
_entity.pdbx_description
1 polymer ?
#
loop_
_entity_poly.entity_id
_entity_poly.type
_entity_poly.pdbx_seq_one_letter_code
_entity_poly.pdbx_strand_id
1 'polypeptide(L)'
;EADLGQVYNITANLSVISFDDAIKIGRIVREQVQVGRVITFGGLLTDSQRILDAAESKEGRFIGINAPRSGAYDNGFQVVHMGYGVNEKVQVPQKLYEAGVPTVLVGKVADIVSNPYGVSWQNLVDSQRIMDITLDEFNTHPTAFICTNIQETDLAGHAEDVARYAERLQVVDRNLARLVEAMQPDDCLVVMADHGNDPT
;
A
#
# COMPACT_ATOMS: atom_id res chain seq x y z
N GLU A 1 15.14 -4.75 9.39
CA GLU A 1 14.42 -5.23 8.17
C GLU A 1 14.77 -4.44 6.90
N ALA A 2 15.71 -3.50 6.94
CA ALA A 2 16.23 -2.85 5.73
C ALA A 2 17.75 -2.69 5.85
N ASP A 3 18.42 -2.53 4.71
CA ASP A 3 19.85 -2.25 4.65
C ASP A 3 20.18 -0.97 5.43
N LEU A 4 21.37 -0.96 6.05
CA LEU A 4 21.82 0.16 6.87
C LEU A 4 21.84 1.47 6.05
N GLY A 5 21.22 2.51 6.59
CA GLY A 5 21.15 3.84 5.97
C GLY A 5 20.07 4.02 4.90
N GLN A 6 19.30 2.99 4.55
CA GLN A 6 18.23 3.09 3.54
C GLN A 6 16.89 3.54 4.11
N VAL A 7 16.72 3.50 5.43
CA VAL A 7 15.44 3.78 6.10
C VAL A 7 15.64 4.65 7.31
N TYR A 8 14.81 5.68 7.44
CA TYR A 8 14.73 6.53 8.63
C TYR A 8 13.43 6.25 9.37
N ASN A 9 13.53 5.93 10.66
CA ASN A 9 12.39 5.57 11.49
C ASN A 9 11.99 6.74 12.40
N ILE A 10 10.70 7.04 12.46
CA ILE A 10 10.09 7.89 13.48
C ILE A 10 9.34 6.95 14.42
N THR A 11 9.93 6.68 15.58
CA THR A 11 9.33 5.82 16.61
C THR A 11 8.62 6.68 17.64
N ALA A 12 7.31 6.47 17.80
CA ALA A 12 6.46 7.26 18.69
C ALA A 12 5.87 6.43 19.83
N ASN A 13 5.72 7.06 21.00
CA ASN A 13 4.86 6.56 22.06
C ASN A 13 3.44 7.11 21.86
N LEU A 14 2.53 6.27 21.39
CA LEU A 14 1.15 6.65 21.06
C LEU A 14 0.26 6.91 22.29
N SER A 15 0.77 6.66 23.50
CA SER A 15 0.11 7.09 24.74
C SER A 15 0.27 8.59 25.00
N VAL A 16 1.21 9.27 24.34
CA VAL A 16 1.51 10.70 24.57
C VAL A 16 1.38 11.58 23.32
N ILE A 17 1.37 10.99 22.13
CA ILE A 17 1.17 11.69 20.85
C ILE A 17 0.21 10.90 19.97
N SER A 18 -0.66 11.58 19.23
CA SER A 18 -1.53 10.92 18.27
C SER A 18 -0.70 10.34 17.11
N PHE A 19 -1.20 9.27 16.48
CA PHE A 19 -0.52 8.72 15.31
C PHE A 19 -0.53 9.69 14.12
N ASP A 20 -1.62 10.47 13.95
CA ASP A 20 -1.71 11.52 12.94
C ASP A 20 -0.64 12.60 13.11
N ASP A 21 -0.34 13.02 14.35
CA ASP A 21 0.74 13.99 14.59
C ASP A 21 2.12 13.38 14.37
N ALA A 22 2.32 12.10 14.72
CA ALA A 22 3.54 11.38 14.36
C ALA A 22 3.73 11.28 12.83
N ILE A 23 2.64 11.07 12.07
CA ILE A 23 2.65 11.10 10.60
C ILE A 23 3.07 12.47 10.08
N LYS A 24 2.56 13.58 10.66
CA LYS A 24 2.99 14.93 10.26
C LYS A 24 4.50 15.13 10.43
N ILE A 25 5.07 14.65 11.53
CA ILE A 25 6.53 14.68 11.76
C ILE A 25 7.25 13.83 10.70
N GLY A 26 6.75 12.62 10.42
CA GLY A 26 7.29 11.76 9.37
C GLY A 26 7.31 12.42 8.00
N ARG A 27 6.25 13.14 7.63
CA ARG A 27 6.15 13.88 6.36
C ARG A 27 7.21 14.99 6.28
N ILE A 28 7.42 15.75 7.36
CA ILE A 28 8.48 16.76 7.42
C ILE A 28 9.86 16.10 7.21
N VAL A 29 10.15 15.00 7.91
CA VAL A 29 11.43 14.28 7.74
C VAL A 29 11.57 13.79 6.30
N ARG A 30 10.51 13.23 5.71
CA ARG A 30 10.50 12.73 4.34
C ARG A 30 10.85 13.79 3.30
N GLU A 31 10.38 15.03 3.49
CA GLU A 31 10.68 16.16 2.60
C GLU A 31 12.16 16.56 2.65
N GLN A 32 12.89 16.24 3.72
CA GLN A 32 14.28 16.68 3.94
C GLN A 32 15.33 15.62 3.58
N VAL A 33 14.91 14.39 3.29
CA VAL A 33 15.83 13.24 3.13
C VAL A 33 15.62 12.53 1.81
N GLN A 34 16.64 11.82 1.31
CA GLN A 34 16.59 11.07 0.05
C GLN A 34 16.69 9.55 0.23
N VAL A 35 16.60 9.06 1.47
CA VAL A 35 16.62 7.61 1.76
C VAL A 35 15.38 6.92 1.21
N GLY A 36 15.50 5.64 0.84
CA GLY A 36 14.42 4.90 0.17
C GLY A 36 13.06 4.97 0.88
N ARG A 37 13.05 4.89 2.22
CA ARG A 37 11.81 5.03 3.01
C ARG A 37 12.00 5.81 4.30
N VAL A 38 10.97 6.57 4.66
CA VAL A 38 10.77 7.06 6.01
C VAL A 38 9.60 6.27 6.59
N ILE A 39 9.77 5.67 7.76
CA ILE A 39 8.73 4.85 8.40
C ILE A 39 8.35 5.51 9.71
N THR A 40 7.11 5.96 9.80
CA THR A 40 6.54 6.41 11.08
C THR A 40 5.80 5.24 11.70
N PHE A 41 6.16 4.88 12.92
CA PHE A 41 5.46 3.84 13.66
C PHE A 41 5.45 4.09 15.16
N GLY A 42 4.57 3.43 15.87
CA GLY A 42 4.50 3.51 17.32
C GLY A 42 3.53 2.51 17.92
N GLY A 43 3.56 2.40 19.25
CA GLY A 43 2.61 1.65 20.05
C GLY A 43 2.23 2.40 21.31
N LEU A 44 1.34 1.83 22.12
CA LEU A 44 0.93 2.36 23.42
C LEU A 44 1.94 1.95 24.48
N LEU A 45 2.94 2.81 24.77
CA LEU A 45 3.95 2.57 25.79
C LEU A 45 3.56 3.28 27.09
N THR A 46 3.92 2.66 28.22
CA THR A 46 3.76 3.28 29.55
C THR A 46 4.80 4.35 29.82
N ASP A 47 5.98 4.27 29.17
CA ASP A 47 7.10 5.19 29.34
C ASP A 47 7.86 5.37 28.03
N SER A 48 8.07 6.63 27.65
CA SER A 48 8.83 7.01 26.46
C SER A 48 10.33 6.71 26.59
N GLN A 49 10.86 6.58 27.81
CA GLN A 49 12.27 6.25 28.04
C GLN A 49 12.67 4.91 27.39
N ARG A 50 11.72 3.96 27.27
CA ARG A 50 11.95 2.67 26.58
C ARG A 50 12.40 2.84 25.12
N ILE A 51 11.93 3.89 24.43
CA ILE A 51 12.36 4.18 23.05
C ILE A 51 13.82 4.63 23.05
N LEU A 52 14.20 5.52 23.97
CA LEU A 52 15.57 6.02 24.10
C LEU A 52 16.54 4.90 24.49
N ASP A 53 16.16 4.04 25.43
CA ASP A 53 16.97 2.90 25.89
C ASP A 53 17.14 1.82 24.82
N ALA A 54 16.28 1.81 23.81
CA ALA A 54 16.35 0.92 22.66
C ALA A 54 17.19 1.49 21.50
N ALA A 55 17.77 2.69 21.66
CA ALA A 55 18.68 3.24 20.67
C ALA A 55 19.94 2.37 20.53
N GLU A 56 20.30 2.04 19.30
CA GLU A 56 21.50 1.27 18.97
C GLU A 56 22.28 1.95 17.85
N SER A 57 23.60 1.82 17.91
CA SER A 57 24.51 2.23 16.84
C SER A 57 25.14 1.00 16.20
N LYS A 58 25.22 0.99 14.87
CA LYS A 58 25.86 -0.07 14.07
C LYS A 58 26.98 0.52 13.23
N GLU A 59 28.08 -0.22 13.17
CA GLU A 59 29.26 0.11 12.35
C GLU A 59 29.85 1.51 12.62
N GLY A 60 29.57 2.10 13.79
CA GLY A 60 29.99 3.47 14.13
C GLY A 60 29.42 4.57 13.22
N ARG A 61 28.49 4.24 12.32
CA ARG A 61 27.98 5.14 11.28
C ARG A 61 26.47 5.29 11.30
N PHE A 62 25.75 4.23 11.67
CA PHE A 62 24.30 4.20 11.62
C PHE A 62 23.74 4.17 13.04
N ILE A 63 22.67 4.92 13.28
CA ILE A 63 21.92 4.93 14.53
C ILE A 63 20.45 4.65 14.23
N GLY A 64 19.78 3.95 15.13
CA GLY A 64 18.35 3.70 15.03
C GLY A 64 17.77 3.17 16.33
N ILE A 65 16.45 2.95 16.33
CA ILE A 65 15.75 2.35 17.46
C ILE A 65 15.51 0.86 17.16
N ASN A 66 15.90 0.01 18.09
CA ASN A 66 15.52 -1.39 18.07
C ASN A 66 14.03 -1.52 18.43
N ALA A 67 13.17 -1.57 17.40
CA ALA A 67 11.73 -1.50 17.56
C ALA A 67 11.15 -2.57 18.53
N PRO A 68 11.53 -3.87 18.46
CA PRO A 68 11.11 -4.84 19.46
C PRO A 68 11.52 -4.47 20.89
N ARG A 69 12.77 -4.04 21.11
CA ARG A 69 13.25 -3.66 22.45
C ARG A 69 12.56 -2.40 23.00
N SER A 70 12.13 -1.49 22.12
CA SER A 70 11.42 -0.27 22.53
C SER A 70 10.04 -0.55 23.12
N GLY A 71 9.44 -1.70 22.82
CA GLY A 71 8.06 -2.03 23.18
C GLY A 71 6.99 -1.44 22.26
N ALA A 72 7.38 -0.78 21.16
CA ALA A 72 6.45 -0.22 20.18
C ALA A 72 5.53 -1.27 19.53
N TYR A 73 5.94 -2.54 19.52
CA TYR A 73 5.15 -3.65 18.96
C TYR A 73 4.26 -4.34 20.01
N ASP A 74 4.40 -4.01 21.29
CA ASP A 74 3.74 -4.74 22.38
C ASP A 74 2.21 -4.53 22.37
N ASN A 75 1.75 -3.31 22.09
CA ASN A 75 0.32 -2.97 22.10
C ASN A 75 0.02 -1.74 21.22
N GLY A 76 -1.14 -1.74 20.56
CA GLY A 76 -1.66 -0.60 19.80
C GLY A 76 -0.75 -0.16 18.64
N PHE A 77 -0.06 -1.12 18.02
CA PHE A 77 0.91 -0.85 16.97
C PHE A 77 0.25 -0.19 15.74
N GLN A 78 0.85 0.89 15.26
CA GLN A 78 0.47 1.57 14.03
C GLN A 78 1.72 1.93 13.21
N VAL A 79 1.62 1.89 11.88
CA VAL A 79 2.75 2.14 10.97
C VAL A 79 2.32 2.75 9.64
N VAL A 80 3.13 3.67 9.12
CA VAL A 80 3.02 4.24 7.77
C VAL A 80 4.40 4.26 7.12
N HIS A 81 4.48 3.83 5.87
CA HIS A 81 5.69 3.86 5.06
C HIS A 81 5.61 4.99 4.02
N MET A 82 6.60 5.89 4.03
CA MET A 82 6.70 7.03 3.10
C MET A 82 7.91 6.86 2.18
N GLY A 83 7.66 6.50 0.93
CA GLY A 83 8.69 6.36 -0.11
C GLY A 83 9.27 7.69 -0.56
N TYR A 84 10.55 7.71 -0.92
CA TYR A 84 11.17 8.89 -1.54
C TYR A 84 10.69 9.08 -2.99
N GLY A 85 10.47 10.34 -3.39
CA GLY A 85 10.06 10.69 -4.76
C GLY A 85 8.59 10.43 -5.08
N VAL A 86 7.80 9.90 -4.14
CA VAL A 86 6.36 9.70 -4.32
C VAL A 86 5.63 10.98 -3.91
N ASN A 87 5.11 11.71 -4.90
CA ASN A 87 4.24 12.84 -4.67
C ASN A 87 2.79 12.46 -5.05
N GLU A 88 1.97 12.17 -4.04
CA GLU A 88 0.56 11.81 -4.25
C GLU A 88 -0.21 12.89 -5.03
N LYS A 89 0.22 14.16 -4.94
CA LYS A 89 -0.47 15.28 -5.59
C LYS A 89 -0.39 15.27 -7.11
N VAL A 90 0.52 14.47 -7.68
CA VAL A 90 0.65 14.30 -9.14
C VAL A 90 0.16 12.93 -9.62
N GLN A 91 -0.35 12.10 -8.73
CA GLN A 91 -0.88 10.78 -9.08
C GLN A 91 -2.33 10.87 -9.59
N VAL A 92 -2.74 9.83 -10.31
CA VAL A 92 -4.06 9.75 -10.96
C VAL A 92 -5.22 9.98 -9.99
N PRO A 93 -5.29 9.37 -8.79
CA PRO A 93 -6.41 9.61 -7.87
C PRO A 93 -6.57 11.08 -7.47
N GLN A 94 -5.47 11.79 -7.17
CA GLN A 94 -5.54 13.21 -6.88
C GLN A 94 -6.03 14.02 -8.09
N LYS A 95 -5.50 13.73 -9.29
CA LYS A 95 -5.87 14.48 -10.51
C LYS A 95 -7.33 14.26 -10.89
N LEU A 96 -7.84 13.06 -10.71
CA LEU A 96 -9.26 12.73 -10.92
C LEU A 96 -10.16 13.40 -9.89
N TYR A 97 -9.76 13.42 -8.62
CA TYR A 97 -10.47 14.18 -7.59
C TYR A 97 -10.57 15.68 -7.94
N GLU A 98 -9.46 16.30 -8.37
CA GLU A 98 -9.45 17.71 -8.82
C GLU A 98 -10.38 17.95 -10.01
N ALA A 99 -10.61 16.94 -10.85
CA ALA A 99 -11.54 16.98 -11.98
C ALA A 99 -12.99 16.55 -11.63
N GLY A 100 -13.26 16.17 -10.38
CA GLY A 100 -14.58 15.70 -9.93
C GLY A 100 -14.94 14.29 -10.39
N VAL A 101 -13.96 13.46 -10.76
CA VAL A 101 -14.16 12.07 -11.20
C VAL A 101 -13.96 11.11 -10.01
N PRO A 102 -14.97 10.31 -9.62
CA PRO A 102 -14.83 9.31 -8.56
C PRO A 102 -13.74 8.29 -8.88
N THR A 103 -12.97 7.89 -7.87
CA THR A 103 -11.90 6.89 -7.99
C THR A 103 -12.11 5.74 -7.02
N VAL A 104 -12.10 4.51 -7.56
CA VAL A 104 -12.18 3.26 -6.80
C VAL A 104 -10.91 2.46 -7.02
N LEU A 105 -10.23 2.07 -5.93
CA LEU A 105 -9.05 1.22 -5.96
C LEU A 105 -9.37 -0.13 -5.30
N VAL A 106 -9.03 -1.24 -5.96
CA VAL A 106 -9.35 -2.60 -5.48
C VAL A 106 -8.11 -3.50 -5.47
N GLY A 107 -7.84 -4.17 -4.34
CA GLY A 107 -6.70 -5.06 -4.20
C GLY A 107 -5.41 -4.31 -3.91
N LYS A 108 -4.27 -4.86 -4.32
CA LYS A 108 -2.94 -4.37 -3.92
C LYS A 108 -2.72 -2.88 -4.22
N VAL A 109 -3.30 -2.37 -5.30
CA VAL A 109 -3.22 -0.95 -5.67
C VAL A 109 -3.79 -0.04 -4.57
N ALA A 110 -4.84 -0.46 -3.88
CA ALA A 110 -5.43 0.27 -2.77
C ALA A 110 -4.52 0.32 -1.53
N ASP A 111 -3.60 -0.65 -1.39
CA ASP A 111 -2.63 -0.68 -0.29
C ASP A 111 -1.42 0.23 -0.55
N ILE A 112 -1.09 0.50 -1.82
CA ILE A 112 0.16 1.18 -2.23
C ILE A 112 -0.06 2.58 -2.81
N VAL A 113 -1.25 2.89 -3.33
CA VAL A 113 -1.59 4.20 -3.89
C VAL A 113 -2.50 4.97 -2.94
N SER A 114 -2.16 6.24 -2.68
CA SER A 114 -2.96 7.15 -1.88
C SER A 114 -4.25 7.53 -2.63
N ASN A 115 -5.40 7.37 -1.98
CA ASN A 115 -6.72 7.72 -2.53
C ASN A 115 -7.63 8.33 -1.44
N PRO A 116 -7.26 9.48 -0.86
CA PRO A 116 -7.94 10.04 0.31
C PRO A 116 -9.37 10.54 0.03
N TYR A 117 -9.74 10.72 -1.24
CA TYR A 117 -11.04 11.26 -1.66
C TYR A 117 -11.89 10.25 -2.44
N GLY A 118 -11.46 8.99 -2.50
CA GLY A 118 -12.15 7.92 -3.22
C GLY A 118 -12.45 6.71 -2.33
N VAL A 119 -12.80 5.60 -2.96
CA VAL A 119 -13.06 4.31 -2.28
C VAL A 119 -11.84 3.41 -2.47
N SER A 120 -11.40 2.76 -1.39
CA SER A 120 -10.22 1.87 -1.39
C SER A 120 -10.53 0.56 -0.68
N TRP A 121 -10.50 -0.54 -1.43
CA TRP A 121 -10.68 -1.90 -0.94
C TRP A 121 -9.32 -2.57 -0.69
N GLN A 122 -8.79 -2.32 0.50
CA GLN A 122 -7.45 -2.74 0.95
C GLN A 122 -7.40 -4.18 1.48
N ASN A 123 -6.20 -4.74 1.62
CA ASN A 123 -5.93 -6.05 2.21
C ASN A 123 -6.68 -7.21 1.53
N LEU A 124 -6.87 -7.14 0.21
CA LEU A 124 -7.48 -8.19 -0.59
C LEU A 124 -6.44 -8.94 -1.39
N VAL A 125 -6.51 -10.27 -1.34
CA VAL A 125 -5.59 -11.16 -2.06
C VAL A 125 -6.35 -12.05 -3.05
N ASP A 126 -7.49 -12.62 -2.63
CA ASP A 126 -8.26 -13.56 -3.46
C ASP A 126 -8.77 -12.92 -4.75
N SER A 127 -8.34 -13.47 -5.90
CA SER A 127 -8.60 -12.91 -7.22
C SER A 127 -10.09 -12.88 -7.56
N GLN A 128 -10.85 -13.91 -7.16
CA GLN A 128 -12.30 -13.96 -7.44
C GLN A 128 -13.03 -12.86 -6.69
N ARG A 129 -12.77 -12.71 -5.38
CA ARG A 129 -13.34 -11.65 -4.56
C ARG A 129 -12.99 -10.26 -5.08
N ILE A 130 -11.75 -10.04 -5.52
CA ILE A 130 -11.32 -8.77 -6.11
C ILE A 130 -12.12 -8.47 -7.38
N MET A 131 -12.32 -9.46 -8.25
CA MET A 131 -13.10 -9.30 -9.48
C MET A 131 -14.59 -9.07 -9.20
N ASP A 132 -15.17 -9.74 -8.20
CA ASP A 132 -16.56 -9.52 -7.82
C ASP A 132 -16.77 -8.09 -7.28
N ILE A 133 -15.90 -7.60 -6.40
CA ILE A 133 -15.93 -6.21 -5.94
C ILE A 133 -15.79 -5.22 -7.11
N THR A 134 -14.88 -5.52 -8.05
CA THR A 134 -14.68 -4.66 -9.23
C THR A 134 -15.96 -4.54 -10.05
N LEU A 135 -16.67 -5.65 -10.27
CA LEU A 135 -17.93 -5.66 -11.01
C LEU A 135 -19.06 -4.95 -10.23
N ASP A 136 -19.12 -5.13 -8.91
CA ASP A 136 -20.11 -4.46 -8.06
C ASP A 136 -19.93 -2.93 -8.07
N GLU A 137 -18.68 -2.46 -7.96
CA GLU A 137 -18.33 -1.04 -8.05
C GLU A 137 -18.62 -0.47 -9.44
N PHE A 138 -18.31 -1.23 -10.49
CA PHE A 138 -18.64 -0.89 -11.87
C PHE A 138 -20.15 -0.68 -12.07
N ASN A 139 -20.98 -1.58 -11.53
CA ASN A 139 -22.44 -1.47 -11.63
C ASN A 139 -23.04 -0.39 -10.72
N THR A 140 -22.35 -0.02 -9.64
CA THR A 140 -22.83 0.96 -8.66
C THR A 140 -22.61 2.39 -9.14
N HIS A 141 -21.49 2.65 -9.82
CA HIS A 141 -21.11 4.00 -10.22
C HIS A 141 -21.43 4.28 -11.69
N PRO A 142 -22.27 5.29 -12.01
CA PRO A 142 -22.55 5.65 -13.40
C PRO A 142 -21.33 6.24 -14.12
N THR A 143 -20.35 6.79 -13.38
CA THR A 143 -19.07 7.27 -13.90
C THR A 143 -18.04 7.16 -12.80
N ALA A 144 -16.97 6.39 -13.03
CA ALA A 144 -15.85 6.25 -12.11
C ALA A 144 -14.59 5.80 -12.86
N PHE A 145 -13.43 6.12 -12.29
CA PHE A 145 -12.18 5.41 -12.59
C PHE A 145 -12.02 4.27 -11.60
N ILE A 146 -11.98 3.04 -12.10
CA ILE A 146 -11.79 1.84 -11.29
C ILE A 146 -10.43 1.24 -11.65
N CYS A 147 -9.56 1.05 -10.66
CA CYS A 147 -8.28 0.41 -10.83
C CYS A 147 -8.16 -0.80 -9.90
N THR A 148 -7.95 -1.96 -10.51
CA THR A 148 -7.92 -3.26 -9.83
C THR A 148 -6.56 -3.92 -10.04
N ASN A 149 -5.99 -4.46 -8.97
CA ASN A 149 -4.77 -5.27 -9.05
C ASN A 149 -5.05 -6.71 -8.63
N ILE A 150 -4.64 -7.66 -9.47
CA ILE A 150 -4.69 -9.11 -9.20
C ILE A 150 -3.28 -9.59 -8.85
N GLN A 151 -2.97 -9.65 -7.55
CA GLN A 151 -1.61 -10.01 -7.12
C GLN A 151 -1.32 -11.51 -7.09
N GLU A 152 -2.33 -12.39 -7.17
CA GLU A 152 -2.08 -13.84 -7.07
C GLU A 152 -1.29 -14.41 -8.25
N THR A 153 -1.29 -13.74 -9.41
CA THR A 153 -0.41 -14.12 -10.53
C THR A 153 1.05 -13.90 -10.16
N ASP A 154 1.38 -12.80 -9.47
CA ASP A 154 2.73 -12.54 -8.97
C ASP A 154 3.12 -13.53 -7.85
N LEU A 155 2.19 -13.83 -6.94
CA LEU A 155 2.42 -14.84 -5.89
C LEU A 155 2.66 -16.25 -6.47
N ALA A 156 2.00 -16.60 -7.58
CA ALA A 156 2.25 -17.85 -8.28
C ALA A 156 3.61 -17.86 -9.00
N GLY A 157 4.02 -16.72 -9.58
CA GLY A 157 5.35 -16.54 -10.18
C GLY A 157 6.46 -16.73 -9.16
N HIS A 158 6.39 -16.06 -8.01
CA HIS A 158 7.34 -16.24 -6.90
C HIS A 158 7.37 -17.66 -6.33
N ALA A 159 6.29 -18.42 -6.46
CA ALA A 159 6.22 -19.81 -6.05
C ALA A 159 6.70 -20.79 -7.13
N GLU A 160 7.06 -20.31 -8.32
CA GLU A 160 7.40 -21.13 -9.50
C GLU A 160 6.32 -22.20 -9.78
N ASP A 161 5.04 -21.81 -9.59
CA ASP A 161 3.89 -22.71 -9.71
C ASP A 161 3.10 -22.39 -10.98
N VAL A 162 3.48 -23.06 -12.07
CA VAL A 162 2.84 -22.95 -13.39
C VAL A 162 1.34 -23.23 -13.34
N ALA A 163 0.92 -24.24 -12.57
CA ALA A 163 -0.47 -24.67 -12.51
C ALA A 163 -1.33 -23.61 -11.82
N ARG A 164 -0.85 -23.07 -10.70
CA ARG A 164 -1.52 -21.97 -9.99
C ARG A 164 -1.55 -20.70 -10.85
N TYR A 165 -0.46 -20.37 -11.54
CA TYR A 165 -0.41 -19.19 -12.41
C TYR A 165 -1.50 -19.27 -13.49
N ALA A 166 -1.57 -20.40 -14.20
CA ALA A 166 -2.57 -20.63 -15.25
C ALA A 166 -4.00 -20.58 -14.70
N GLU A 167 -4.24 -21.15 -13.53
CA GLU A 167 -5.55 -21.18 -12.89
C GLU A 167 -6.02 -19.77 -12.48
N ARG A 168 -5.11 -18.92 -11.95
CA ARG A 168 -5.41 -17.51 -11.66
C ARG A 168 -5.72 -16.71 -12.93
N LEU A 169 -4.99 -16.93 -14.03
CA LEU A 169 -5.31 -16.30 -15.32
C LEU A 169 -6.71 -16.67 -15.81
N GLN A 170 -7.11 -17.93 -15.68
CA GLN A 170 -8.45 -18.38 -16.06
C GLN A 170 -9.56 -17.77 -15.18
N VAL A 171 -9.30 -17.54 -13.88
CA VAL A 171 -10.22 -16.81 -13.00
C VAL A 171 -10.42 -15.38 -13.51
N VAL A 172 -9.34 -14.67 -13.83
CA VAL A 172 -9.41 -13.29 -14.33
C VAL A 172 -10.13 -13.23 -15.67
N ASP A 173 -9.77 -14.09 -16.63
CA ASP A 173 -10.38 -14.16 -17.97
C ASP A 173 -11.91 -14.27 -17.93
N ARG A 174 -12.43 -15.21 -17.14
CA ARG A 174 -13.90 -15.39 -16.98
C ARG A 174 -14.59 -14.15 -16.40
N ASN A 175 -13.93 -13.45 -15.48
CA ASN A 175 -14.52 -12.26 -14.88
C ASN A 175 -14.37 -11.02 -15.76
N LEU A 176 -13.33 -10.92 -16.58
CA LEU A 176 -13.23 -9.89 -17.61
C LEU A 176 -14.35 -10.05 -18.65
N ALA A 177 -14.72 -11.27 -19.03
CA ALA A 177 -15.87 -11.50 -19.90
C ALA A 177 -17.17 -10.93 -19.29
N ARG A 178 -17.43 -11.18 -18.00
CA ARG A 178 -18.58 -10.61 -17.26
C ARG A 178 -18.56 -9.08 -17.24
N LEU A 179 -17.38 -8.48 -17.07
CA LEU A 179 -17.23 -7.03 -17.06
C LEU A 179 -17.50 -6.43 -18.44
N VAL A 180 -16.92 -7.01 -19.50
CA VAL A 180 -17.12 -6.58 -20.89
C VAL A 180 -18.58 -6.68 -21.31
N GLU A 181 -19.31 -7.71 -20.86
CA GLU A 181 -20.75 -7.83 -21.10
C GLU A 181 -21.58 -6.70 -20.46
N ALA A 182 -21.10 -6.12 -19.35
CA ALA A 182 -21.78 -5.03 -18.65
C ALA A 182 -21.44 -3.64 -19.22
N MET A 183 -20.36 -3.52 -20.00
CA MET A 183 -19.86 -2.25 -20.53
C MET A 183 -20.83 -1.59 -21.53
N GLN A 184 -20.89 -0.27 -21.46
CA GLN A 184 -21.54 0.61 -22.42
C GLN A 184 -20.55 1.08 -23.51
N PRO A 185 -21.02 1.61 -24.65
CA PRO A 185 -20.16 1.99 -25.77
C PRO A 185 -19.11 3.07 -25.46
N ASP A 186 -19.31 3.85 -24.40
CA ASP A 186 -18.42 4.91 -23.93
C ASP A 186 -17.46 4.47 -22.83
N ASP A 187 -17.58 3.23 -22.34
CA ASP A 187 -16.66 2.67 -21.35
C ASP A 187 -15.33 2.27 -21.99
N CYS A 188 -14.26 2.36 -21.20
CA CYS A 188 -12.92 1.96 -21.60
C CYS A 188 -12.32 0.98 -20.59
N LEU A 189 -11.88 -0.19 -21.08
CA LEU A 189 -11.15 -1.17 -20.29
C LEU A 189 -9.70 -1.24 -20.77
N VAL A 190 -8.78 -1.12 -19.83
CA VAL A 190 -7.34 -1.23 -20.07
C VAL A 190 -6.80 -2.36 -19.19
N VAL A 191 -6.21 -3.39 -19.83
CA VAL A 191 -5.58 -4.54 -19.14
C VAL A 191 -4.09 -4.51 -19.41
N MET A 192 -3.28 -4.44 -18.35
CA MET A 192 -1.81 -4.35 -18.44
C MET A 192 -1.14 -5.11 -17.28
N ALA A 193 0.17 -5.30 -17.37
CA ALA A 193 1.03 -5.76 -16.27
C ALA A 193 2.07 -4.68 -15.95
N ASP A 194 2.53 -4.65 -14.71
CA ASP A 194 3.61 -3.78 -14.24
C ASP A 194 4.99 -4.40 -14.45
N HIS A 195 5.09 -5.73 -14.40
CA HIS A 195 6.29 -6.50 -14.78
C HIS A 195 5.94 -7.96 -15.16
N GLY A 196 6.95 -8.71 -15.60
CA GLY A 196 6.86 -10.17 -15.74
C GLY A 196 7.33 -10.88 -14.47
N ASN A 197 6.86 -12.12 -14.27
CA ASN A 197 7.31 -13.04 -13.22
C ASN A 197 7.07 -14.48 -13.71
N ASP A 198 8.04 -15.04 -14.45
CA ASP A 198 7.93 -16.35 -15.10
C ASP A 198 7.90 -17.47 -14.05
N PRO A 199 6.88 -18.36 -14.05
CA PRO A 199 6.76 -19.43 -13.07
C PRO A 199 7.58 -20.70 -13.41
N THR A 200 8.49 -20.67 -14.39
CA THR A 200 9.26 -21.86 -14.87
C THR A 200 10.74 -21.90 -14.49
#